data_AF-A0A4Q8Y1G2-F1
#
_entry.id   AF-A0A4Q8Y1G2-F1
#
_cell.length_a   1.000
_cell.length_b   1.000
_cell.length_c   1.000
_cell.angle_alpha   90.00
_cell.angle_beta   90.00
_cell.angle_gamma   90.00
#
_symmetry.space_group_name_H-M   'P 1'
#
loop_
_entity.id
_entity.type
_entity.pdbx_description
1 polymer ?
#
loop_
_entity_poly.entity_id
_entity_poly.type
_entity_poly.pdbx_seq_one_letter_code
_entity_poly.pdbx_strand_id
1 'polypeptide(L)'
;MPKLPLSPSGKRSFSTIPADQKLALISSYSETLRKLARSTEAVGRADMLPRLIQVADGLDSMATAIAETEAGAVVMARAARLIRATEGMLASMSSSSVVH
;
A
#
# COMPACT_ATOMS: atom_id res chain seq x y z
N MET A 1 -25.96 -11.98 17.45
CA MET A 1 -24.68 -12.72 17.37
C MET A 1 -24.45 -13.17 15.92
N PRO A 2 -23.18 -13.33 15.50
CA PRO A 2 -22.68 -12.87 14.20
C PRO A 2 -22.38 -14.00 13.21
N LYS A 3 -22.38 -13.68 11.91
CA LYS A 3 -21.45 -14.23 10.90
C LYS A 3 -21.68 -13.57 9.55
N LEU A 4 -20.86 -12.58 9.22
CA LEU A 4 -20.54 -12.27 7.82
C LEU A 4 -19.25 -13.03 7.51
N PRO A 5 -19.29 -14.10 6.70
CA PRO A 5 -18.08 -14.74 6.24
C PRO A 5 -17.55 -13.93 5.06
N LEU A 6 -16.82 -12.85 5.34
CA LEU A 6 -15.92 -12.30 4.34
C LEU A 6 -14.58 -13.03 4.45
N SER A 7 -14.61 -14.32 4.10
CA SER A 7 -13.41 -15.05 3.71
C SER A 7 -12.84 -14.35 2.46
N PRO A 8 -11.60 -13.84 2.45
CA PRO A 8 -11.00 -13.28 1.25
C PRO A 8 -10.36 -14.41 0.44
N SER A 9 -11.14 -15.44 0.09
CA SER A 9 -10.77 -16.40 -0.95
C SER A 9 -11.44 -15.97 -2.25
N GLY A 10 -10.92 -14.87 -2.79
CA GLY A 10 -11.39 -14.31 -4.03
C GLY A 10 -10.37 -13.26 -4.41
N LYS A 11 -9.60 -13.54 -5.46
CA LYS A 11 -8.78 -12.54 -6.14
C LYS A 11 -9.74 -11.46 -6.66
N ARG A 12 -10.20 -10.53 -5.81
CA ARG A 12 -10.91 -9.33 -6.24
C ARG A 12 -9.90 -8.55 -7.04
N SER A 13 -9.93 -8.76 -8.35
CA SER A 13 -9.15 -7.98 -9.28
C SER A 13 -9.58 -6.53 -9.09
N PHE A 14 -8.62 -5.61 -8.99
CA PHE A 14 -8.95 -4.19 -8.96
C PHE A 14 -9.78 -3.78 -10.18
N SER A 15 -9.75 -4.55 -11.28
CA SER A 15 -10.57 -4.32 -12.47
C SER A 15 -12.09 -4.41 -12.23
N THR A 16 -12.56 -5.14 -11.21
CA THR A 16 -14.01 -5.28 -10.92
C THR A 16 -14.50 -4.27 -9.88
N ILE A 17 -13.63 -3.38 -9.41
CA ILE A 17 -13.94 -2.37 -8.39
C ILE A 17 -14.40 -1.08 -9.09
N PRO A 18 -15.49 -0.42 -8.63
CA PRO A 18 -15.90 0.88 -9.16
C PRO A 18 -14.81 1.95 -9.03
N ALA A 19 -14.78 2.91 -9.96
CA ALA A 19 -13.76 3.96 -9.99
C ALA A 19 -13.68 4.76 -8.68
N ASP A 20 -14.81 5.13 -8.08
CA ASP A 20 -14.84 5.86 -6.80
C ASP A 20 -14.20 5.07 -5.65
N GLN A 21 -14.42 3.75 -5.61
CA GLN A 21 -13.78 2.87 -4.63
C GLN A 21 -12.29 2.71 -4.91
N LYS A 22 -11.87 2.69 -6.18
CA LYS A 22 -10.44 2.71 -6.53
C LYS A 22 -9.77 4.01 -6.09
N LEU A 23 -10.41 5.16 -6.28
CA LEU A 23 -9.90 6.46 -5.81
C LEU A 23 -9.70 6.49 -4.30
N ALA A 24 -10.67 6.00 -3.53
CA ALA A 24 -10.55 5.88 -2.08
C ALA A 24 -9.38 4.96 -1.67
N LEU A 25 -9.19 3.84 -2.38
CA LEU A 25 -8.07 2.94 -2.15
C LEU A 25 -6.71 3.55 -2.53
N ILE A 26 -6.63 4.29 -3.62
CA ILE A 26 -5.40 4.98 -4.06
C ILE A 26 -4.97 5.99 -2.98
N SER A 27 -5.91 6.79 -2.48
CA SER A 27 -5.66 7.75 -1.39
C SER A 27 -5.21 7.03 -0.10
N SER A 28 -5.85 5.92 0.25
CA SER A 28 -5.42 5.10 1.40
C SER A 28 -4.01 4.52 1.22
N TYR A 29 -3.67 4.08 0.01
CA TYR A 29 -2.34 3.55 -0.31
C TYR A 29 -1.26 4.62 -0.25
N SER A 30 -1.50 5.82 -0.80
CA SER A 30 -0.54 6.92 -0.73
C SER A 30 -0.31 7.37 0.71
N GLU A 31 -1.36 7.50 1.52
CA GLU A 31 -1.23 7.81 2.95
C GLU A 31 -0.44 6.73 3.71
N THR A 32 -0.72 5.45 3.42
CA THR A 32 -0.02 4.32 4.04
C THR A 32 1.47 4.32 3.69
N LEU A 33 1.81 4.56 2.42
CA LEU A 33 3.21 4.68 1.98
C LEU A 33 3.93 5.83 2.68
N ARG A 34 3.27 6.99 2.88
CA ARG A 34 3.84 8.11 3.64
C ARG A 34 4.08 7.76 5.11
N LYS A 35 3.19 7.01 5.74
CA LYS A 35 3.37 6.51 7.12
C LYS A 35 4.55 5.55 7.19
N LEU A 36 4.61 4.58 6.27
CA LEU A 36 5.70 3.60 6.19
C LEU A 36 7.05 4.28 5.92
N ALA A 37 7.09 5.32 5.07
CA ALA A 37 8.30 6.10 4.81
C ALA A 37 8.91 6.67 6.10
N ARG A 38 8.08 7.27 6.96
CA ARG A 38 8.52 7.79 8.27
C ARG A 38 8.97 6.66 9.20
N SER A 39 8.26 5.53 9.19
CA SER A 39 8.66 4.36 9.98
C SER A 39 9.99 3.75 9.51
N THR A 40 10.28 3.74 8.20
CA THR A 40 11.56 3.26 7.66
C THR A 40 12.73 4.16 8.06
N GLU A 41 12.52 5.47 8.11
CA GLU A 41 13.52 6.40 8.62
C GLU A 41 13.83 6.13 10.10
N ALA A 42 12.81 5.90 10.93
CA ALA A 42 12.96 5.62 12.35
C ALA A 42 13.78 4.34 12.66
N VAL A 43 13.81 3.37 11.74
CA VAL A 43 14.60 2.13 11.89
C VAL A 43 15.95 2.17 11.14
N GLY A 44 16.42 3.37 10.77
CA GLY A 44 17.73 3.55 10.13
C GLY A 44 17.76 3.29 8.63
N ARG A 45 16.60 3.22 7.96
CA ARG A 45 16.46 3.06 6.50
C ARG A 45 15.98 4.36 5.85
N ALA A 46 16.68 5.45 6.15
CA ALA A 46 16.37 6.78 5.63
C ALA A 46 16.43 6.85 4.09
N ASP A 47 17.18 5.96 3.43
CA ASP A 47 17.22 5.83 1.97
C ASP A 47 15.88 5.47 1.33
N MET A 48 14.99 4.82 2.10
CA MET A 48 13.66 4.41 1.65
C MET A 48 12.62 5.52 1.74
N LEU A 49 12.81 6.50 2.63
CA LEU A 49 11.87 7.60 2.82
C LEU A 49 11.57 8.34 1.51
N PRO A 50 12.55 8.92 0.79
CA PRO A 50 12.26 9.66 -0.43
C PRO A 50 11.64 8.77 -1.53
N ARG A 51 11.99 7.48 -1.56
CA ARG A 51 11.46 6.52 -2.54
C ARG A 51 9.99 6.20 -2.30
N LEU A 52 9.62 5.96 -1.05
CA LEU A 52 8.23 5.67 -0.69
C LEU A 52 7.33 6.91 -0.83
N ILE A 53 7.86 8.09 -0.50
CA ILE A 53 7.18 9.37 -0.77
C ILE A 53 6.95 9.57 -2.27
N GLN A 54 7.96 9.35 -3.11
CA GLN A 54 7.82 9.48 -4.56
C GLN A 54 6.72 8.56 -5.13
N VAL A 55 6.60 7.32 -4.63
CA VAL A 55 5.53 6.41 -5.06
C VAL A 55 4.16 6.92 -4.58
N ALA A 56 4.06 7.43 -3.34
CA ALA A 56 2.82 8.01 -2.82
C ALA A 56 2.36 9.21 -3.66
N ASP A 57 3.28 10.12 -3.99
CA ASP A 57 2.99 11.31 -4.80
C ASP A 57 2.64 10.92 -6.24
N GLY A 58 3.30 9.89 -6.79
CA GLY A 58 2.95 9.31 -8.09
C GLY A 58 1.53 8.71 -8.11
N LEU A 59 1.12 8.03 -7.04
CA LEU A 59 -0.24 7.49 -6.92
C LEU A 59 -1.29 8.59 -6.86
N ASP A 60 -1.06 9.65 -6.08
CA ASP A 60 -2.01 10.76 -5.96
C ASP A 60 -2.10 11.58 -7.25
N SER A 61 -0.97 11.90 -7.87
CA SER A 61 -0.94 12.67 -9.13
C SER A 61 -1.58 11.93 -10.30
N MET A 62 -1.57 10.58 -10.28
CA MET A 62 -2.17 9.75 -11.32
C MET A 62 -3.50 9.11 -10.91
N ALA A 63 -4.10 9.53 -9.79
CA ALA A 63 -5.21 8.80 -9.17
C ALA A 63 -6.39 8.54 -10.12
N THR A 64 -6.83 9.55 -10.88
CA THR A 64 -7.90 9.41 -11.87
C THR A 64 -7.54 8.41 -12.98
N ALA A 65 -6.34 8.53 -13.55
CA ALA A 65 -5.87 7.63 -14.60
C ALA A 65 -5.75 6.17 -14.10
N ILE A 66 -5.33 5.97 -12.85
CA ILE A 66 -5.26 4.64 -12.23
C ILE A 66 -6.66 4.08 -11.96
N ALA A 67 -7.62 4.92 -11.55
CA ALA A 67 -8.97 4.48 -11.27
C ALA A 67 -9.74 4.04 -12.53
N GLU A 68 -9.53 4.74 -13.64
CA GLU A 68 -10.32 4.57 -14.86
C GLU A 68 -9.75 3.52 -15.84
N THR A 69 -8.47 3.17 -15.73
CA THR A 69 -7.81 2.27 -16.69
C THR A 69 -7.66 0.84 -16.18
N GLU A 70 -7.63 -0.12 -17.11
CA GLU A 70 -7.28 -1.52 -16.78
C GLU A 70 -5.83 -1.65 -16.30
N ALA A 71 -4.91 -0.89 -16.91
CA ALA A 71 -3.51 -0.83 -16.47
C ALA A 71 -3.39 -0.31 -15.03
N GLY A 72 -4.28 0.58 -14.60
CA GLY A 72 -4.38 1.06 -13.23
C GLY A 72 -4.61 -0.04 -12.20
N ALA A 73 -5.34 -1.12 -12.56
CA ALA A 73 -5.50 -2.28 -11.68
C ALA A 73 -4.16 -2.96 -11.36
N VAL A 74 -3.23 -2.99 -12.33
CA VAL A 74 -1.87 -3.53 -12.13
C VAL A 74 -1.05 -2.62 -11.22
N VAL A 75 -1.18 -1.30 -11.39
CA VAL A 75 -0.52 -0.30 -10.53
C VAL A 75 -0.97 -0.45 -9.08
N MET A 76 -2.29 -0.54 -8.85
CA MET A 76 -2.84 -0.77 -7.50
C MET A 76 -2.35 -2.09 -6.89
N ALA A 77 -2.29 -3.16 -7.68
CA ALA A 77 -1.76 -4.45 -7.20
C ALA A 77 -0.26 -4.40 -6.87
N ARG A 78 0.52 -3.56 -7.57
CA ARG A 78 1.93 -3.33 -7.26
C ARG A 78 2.08 -2.48 -5.99
N ALA A 79 1.30 -1.41 -5.83
CA ALA A 79 1.29 -0.59 -4.62
C ALA A 79 0.93 -1.43 -3.38
N ALA A 80 -0.13 -2.25 -3.47
CA ALA A 80 -0.54 -3.14 -2.37
C ALA A 80 0.52 -4.21 -2.01
N ARG A 81 1.36 -4.62 -2.97
CA ARG A 81 2.50 -5.51 -2.70
C ARG A 81 3.67 -4.77 -2.06
N LEU A 82 3.96 -3.56 -2.51
CA LEU A 82 5.01 -2.71 -1.93
C LEU A 82 4.71 -2.37 -0.47
N ILE A 83 3.46 -2.01 -0.16
CA ILE A 83 3.00 -1.76 1.21
C ILE A 83 3.28 -2.98 2.08
N ARG A 84 2.77 -4.15 1.69
CA ARG A 84 2.97 -5.41 2.43
C ARG A 84 4.44 -5.79 2.60
N ALA A 85 5.25 -5.62 1.57
CA ALA A 85 6.68 -5.90 1.65
C ALA A 85 7.39 -4.97 2.64
N THR A 86 7.05 -3.67 2.61
CA THR A 86 7.62 -2.67 3.53
C THR A 86 7.17 -2.92 4.97
N GLU A 87 5.89 -3.25 5.19
CA GLU A 87 5.36 -3.64 6.50
C GLU A 87 6.08 -4.88 7.05
N GLY A 88 6.24 -5.92 6.23
CA GLY A 88 6.94 -7.15 6.62
C GLY A 88 8.42 -6.90 6.97
N MET A 89 9.09 -6.04 6.20
CA MET A 89 10.45 -5.60 6.51
C MET A 89 10.51 -4.88 7.87
N LEU A 90 9.65 -3.89 8.11
CA LEU A 90 9.59 -3.16 9.37
C LEU A 90 9.33 -4.10 10.56
N ALA A 91 8.38 -5.03 10.42
CA ALA A 91 8.09 -6.02 11.45
C ALA A 91 9.32 -6.88 11.78
N SER A 92 10.07 -7.33 10.76
CA SER A 92 11.29 -8.13 10.97
C SER A 92 12.40 -7.37 11.70
N MET A 93 12.55 -6.06 11.44
CA MET A 93 13.56 -5.22 12.10
C MET A 93 13.18 -4.91 13.55
N SER A 94 11.89 -4.67 13.82
CA SER A 94 11.40 -4.48 15.19
C SER A 94 11.55 -5.75 16.04
N SER A 95 11.32 -6.94 15.47
CA SER A 95 11.53 -8.20 16.20
C SER A 95 13.01 -8.49 16.47
N SER A 96 13.92 -8.06 15.59
CA SER A 96 15.36 -8.22 15.79
C SER A 96 15.93 -7.35 16.91
N SER A 97 15.23 -6.28 17.34
CA SER A 97 15.70 -5.41 18.42
C SER A 97 15.30 -5.89 19.82
N VAL A 98 14.48 -6.95 19.94
CA VAL A 98 13.96 -7.47 21.22
C VAL A 98 14.76 -8.67 21.74
N VAL A 99 15.66 -9.24 20.93
CA VAL A 99 16.46 -10.41 21.31
C VAL A 99 17.89 -9.96 21.58
N HIS A 100 18.16 -9.24 22.68
CA HIS A 100 19.49 -9.08 23.29
C HIS A 100 19.34 -9.06 24.80
#